data_AF-A0A959BQP8-F1
#
_entry.id   AF-A0A959BQP8-F1
#
_cell.length_a   1.000
_cell.length_b   1.000
_cell.length_c   1.000
_cell.angle_alpha   90.00
_cell.angle_beta   90.00
_cell.angle_gamma   90.00
#
_symmetry.space_group_name_H-M   'P 1'
#
loop_
_entity.id
_entity.type
_entity.pdbx_description
1 polymer ?
#
loop_
_entity_poly.entity_id
_entity_poly.type
_entity_poly.pdbx_seq_one_letter_code
_entity_poly.pdbx_strand_id
1 'polypeptide(L)' 'MDIELTTLKNLGKLLTADEVADILRISREGVYQRVKRRQIAYVKFHGRLYFPEKSLLAEMKVFEIETAAA' A
#
# COMPACT_ATOMS: atom_id res chain seq x y z
N MET A 1 -0.61 20.33 -14.12
CA MET A 1 -1.10 18.95 -13.94
C MET A 1 -1.53 18.82 -12.50
N ASP A 2 -2.72 19.34 -12.22
CA ASP A 2 -3.39 19.19 -10.95
C ASP A 2 -3.73 17.72 -10.79
N ILE A 3 -3.06 17.06 -9.84
CA ILE A 3 -3.41 15.68 -9.48
C ILE A 3 -4.80 15.79 -8.85
N GLU A 4 -5.79 15.33 -9.62
CA GLU A 4 -7.21 15.42 -9.33
C GLU A 4 -7.55 14.99 -7.90
N LEU A 5 -8.26 15.87 -7.18
CA LEU A 5 -8.96 15.54 -5.94
C LEU A 5 -9.91 14.32 -6.10
N THR A 6 -10.23 13.91 -7.34
CA THR A 6 -10.98 12.70 -7.68
C THR A 6 -10.29 11.42 -7.21
N THR A 7 -8.95 11.33 -7.26
CA THR A 7 -8.23 10.12 -6.84
C THR A 7 -8.33 9.94 -5.31
N LEU A 8 -8.30 11.04 -4.54
CA LEU A 8 -8.41 11.02 -3.08
C LEU A 8 -9.78 10.52 -2.58
N LYS A 9 -10.88 10.83 -3.28
CA LYS A 9 -12.21 10.30 -2.93
C LYS A 9 -12.34 8.79 -3.13
N ASN A 10 -11.55 8.20 -4.04
CA ASN A 10 -11.59 6.76 -4.32
C ASN A 10 -10.58 5.94 -3.50
N LEU A 11 -9.48 6.57 -3.04
CA LEU A 11 -8.41 5.91 -2.26
C LEU A 11 -8.85 5.44 -0.87
N GLY A 12 -10.01 5.90 -0.38
CA GLY A 12 -10.57 5.44 0.89
C GLY A 12 -9.72 5.85 2.09
N LYS A 13 -9.62 4.96 3.09
CA LYS A 13 -8.81 5.21 4.28
C LYS A 13 -7.33 5.24 3.92
N LEU A 14 -6.66 6.34 4.29
CA LEU A 14 -5.22 6.49 4.19
C LEU A 14 -4.58 6.07 5.52
N LEU A 15 -3.64 5.14 5.43
CA LEU A 15 -2.96 4.53 6.56
C LEU A 15 -1.53 5.04 6.66
N THR A 16 -1.01 5.09 7.88
CA THR A 16 0.39 5.37 8.15
C THR A 16 1.27 4.14 7.94
N ALA A 17 2.58 4.32 7.81
CA ALA A 17 3.52 3.20 7.70
C ALA A 17 3.42 2.20 8.88
N ASP A 18 2.99 2.67 10.05
CA ASP A 18 2.80 1.87 11.26
C ASP A 18 1.56 0.97 11.12
N GLU A 19 0.42 1.57 10.75
CA GLU A 19 -0.82 0.82 10.50
C GLU A 19 -0.65 -0.21 9.38
N VAL A 20 0.12 0.12 8.34
CA VAL A 20 0.43 -0.82 7.25
C VAL A 20 1.32 -1.97 7.73
N ALA A 21 2.27 -1.69 8.62
CA ALA A 21 3.11 -2.72 9.22
C ALA A 21 2.26 -3.71 10.04
N ASP A 22 1.30 -3.22 10.82
CA ASP A 22 0.34 -4.05 11.55
C ASP A 22 -0.53 -4.91 10.61
N ILE A 23 -1.10 -4.31 9.56
CA ILE A 23 -1.98 -5.03 8.60
C ILE A 23 -1.21 -6.12 7.85
N LEU A 24 -0.02 -5.79 7.35
CA LEU A 24 0.80 -6.73 6.58
C LEU A 24 1.61 -7.69 7.49
N ARG A 25 1.55 -7.50 8.81
CA ARG A 25 2.38 -8.19 9.82
C ARG A 25 3.87 -8.20 9.46
N ILE A 26 4.38 -7.05 9.04
CA ILE A 26 5.80 -6.84 8.73
C ILE A 26 6.34 -5.69 9.57
N SER A 27 7.66 -5.65 9.76
CA SER A 27 8.29 -4.49 10.37
C SER A 27 8.08 -3.22 9.55
N ARG A 28 8.03 -2.07 10.22
CA ARG A 28 7.97 -0.74 9.57
C ARG A 28 9.05 -0.55 8.51
N GLU A 29 10.25 -1.07 8.75
CA GLU A 29 11.34 -1.07 7.77
C GLU A 29 11.02 -1.91 6.53
N GLY A 30 10.32 -3.04 6.70
CA GLY A 30 9.78 -3.85 5.61
C GLY A 30 8.78 -3.10 4.75
N VAL A 31 7.95 -2.23 5.36
CA VAL A 31 7.06 -1.33 4.61
C VAL A 31 7.88 -0.37 3.74
N TYR A 32 8.89 0.30 4.30
CA TYR A 32 9.76 1.20 3.52
C TYR A 32 10.55 0.48 2.42
N GLN A 33 10.99 -0.76 2.66
CA GLN A 33 11.64 -1.59 1.63
C GLN A 33 10.67 -1.89 0.47
N ARG A 34 9.41 -2.21 0.76
CA ARG A 34 8.37 -2.42 -0.27
C ARG A 34 8.06 -1.14 -1.04
N VAL A 35 8.05 0.03 -0.38
CA VAL A 35 7.98 1.34 -1.06
C VAL A 35 9.15 1.52 -2.02
N LYS A 36 10.38 1.27 -1.55
CA LYS A 36 11.60 1.41 -2.35
C LYS A 36 11.61 0.48 -3.56
N ARG A 37 11.08 -0.73 -3.39
CA ARG A 37 10.88 -1.73 -4.45
C ARG A 37 9.65 -1.47 -5.33
N ARG A 38 8.90 -0.39 -5.09
CA ARG A 38 7.66 -0.02 -5.80
C ARG A 38 6.59 -1.12 -5.79
N GLN A 39 6.55 -1.91 -4.72
CA GLN A 39 5.56 -2.99 -4.54
C GLN A 39 4.23 -2.44 -4.01
N ILE A 40 4.28 -1.52 -3.05
CA ILE A 40 3.10 -0.88 -2.48
C ILE A 40 2.91 0.55 -3.02
N ALA A 41 1.65 0.91 -3.30
CA ALA A 41 1.28 2.27 -3.65
C ALA A 41 1.35 3.18 -2.42
N TYR A 42 1.83 4.40 -2.61
CA TYR A 42 1.92 5.40 -1.55
C TYR A 42 1.62 6.81 -2.07
N VAL A 43 1.18 7.67 -1.17
CA VAL A 43 0.97 9.10 -1.39
C VAL A 43 1.86 9.85 -0.40
N LYS A 44 2.63 10.81 -0.90
CA LYS A 44 3.42 11.70 -0.05
C LYS A 44 2.64 12.98 0.19
N PHE A 45 2.31 13.26 1.45
CA PHE A 45 1.55 14.45 1.85
C PHE A 45 2.25 15.12 3.04
N HIS A 46 2.56 16.42 2.92
CA HIS A 46 3.29 17.20 3.95
C HIS A 46 4.56 16.50 4.48
N GLY A 47 5.34 15.87 3.59
CA GLY A 47 6.59 15.18 3.95
C GLY A 47 6.40 13.82 4.62
N ARG A 48 5.17 13.38 4.86
CA ARG A 48 4.84 12.05 5.40
C ARG A 48 4.32 11.14 4.29
N LEU A 49 4.53 9.83 4.48
CA LEU A 49 4.05 8.79 3.57
C LEU A 49 2.75 8.21 4.11
N TYR A 50 1.76 8.16 3.24
CA TYR A 50 0.44 7.60 3.48
C TYR A 50 0.15 6.50 2.46
N PHE A 51 -0.58 5.49 2.89
CA PHE A 51 -0.82 4.28 2.13
C PHE A 51 -2.32 4.08 1.95
N PRO A 52 -2.82 3.96 0.72
CA PRO A 52 -4.22 3.69 0.49
C PRO A 52 -4.54 2.26 0.89
N GLU A 53 -5.47 2.07 1.84
CA GLU A 53 -5.87 0.73 2.31
C GLU A 53 -6.31 -0.18 1.16
N LYS A 54 -7.06 0.36 0.20
CA LYS A 54 -7.53 -0.38 -0.97
C LYS A 54 -6.40 -0.93 -1.85
N SER A 55 -5.28 -0.21 -1.94
CA SER A 55 -4.13 -0.68 -2.71
C SER A 55 -3.42 -1.85 -2.03
N LEU A 56 -3.42 -1.90 -0.70
CA LEU A 56 -2.87 -3.02 0.08
C LEU A 56 -3.73 -4.27 -0.07
N LEU A 57 -5.06 -4.11 -0.05
CA LEU A 57 -6.01 -5.20 -0.26
C LEU A 57 -5.97 -5.75 -1.69
N ALA A 58 -5.67 -4.91 -2.69
CA ALA A 58 -5.50 -5.34 -4.06
C ALA A 58 -4.28 -6.26 -4.25
N GLU A 59 -3.18 -6.05 -3.51
CA GLU A 59 -2.04 -6.97 -3.50
C GLU A 59 -2.35 -8.30 -2.80
N MET A 60 -3.21 -8.32 -1.77
CA MET A 60 -3.64 -9.59 -1.14
C MET A 60 -4.34 -10.52 -2.15
N LYS A 61 -5.05 -9.96 -3.14
CA LYS A 61 -5.72 -10.75 -4.17
C LYS A 61 -4.79 -11.39 -5.20
N VAL A 62 -3.55 -10.93 -5.33
CA VAL A 62 -2.59 -11.50 -6.31
C VAL A 62 -1.84 -12.71 -5.73
N PHE A 63 -2.01 -13.00 -4.44
CA PHE A 63 -1.37 -14.13 -3.77
C PHE A 63 -2.27 -15.35 -3.55
N GLU A 64 -3.51 -15.35 -4.05
CA GLU A 64 -4.30 -16.58 -4.13
C GLU A 64 -4.21 -17.16 -5.54
N ILE A 65 -3.63 -18.37 -5.61
CA ILE A 65 -3.58 -19.40 -6.68
C ILE A 65 -2.84 -19.01 -8.00
N GLU A 66 -1.83 -19.73 -8.49
CA GLU A 66 -1.67 -21.19 -8.55
C GLU A 66 -0.24 -21.66 -8.25
N THR A 67 -0.08 -22.47 -7.20
CA THR A 67 0.97 -23.51 -7.18
C THR A 67 0.24 -24.85 -7.34
N ALA A 68 -0.06 -25.21 -8.59
CA ALA A 68 -0.28 -26.60 -8.98
C ALA A 68 1.04 -27.05 -9.62
N ALA A 69 1.95 -27.64 -8.85
CA ALA A 69 2.04 -29.08 -8.60
C ALA A 69 2.56 -29.86 -9.82
N ALA A 70 3.81 -30.31 -9.67
CA ALA A 70 4.48 -31.50 -10.22
C ALA A 70 4.61 -31.66 -11.75
#